data_AF-A0A6G7YA17-F1
#
_entry.id   AF-A0A6G7YA17-F1
#
_cell.length_a   1.000
_cell.length_b   1.000
_cell.length_c   1.000
_cell.angle_alpha   90.00
_cell.angle_beta   90.00
_cell.angle_gamma   90.00
#
_symmetry.space_group_name_H-M   'P 1'
#
loop_
_entity.id
_entity.type
_entity.pdbx_description
1 polymer ?
#
loop_
_entity_poly.entity_id
_entity_poly.type
_entity_poly.pdbx_seq_one_letter_code
_entity_poly.pdbx_strand_id
1 'polypeptide(L)'
;MTAPRTPDYDPHPVIEVPGTALRGADLWHALNTDARARGGERPVIVLDTYPATDTPGLVAQALAHLPGYTALDVEEAALPISAIDALIGRHLTDDRVFGVLAPHRLAEFYDPDALDALTTSVAAAPGPLLVHGWGAALAAPARAVLALVDLARWEIQQRYRGGTPNWRCPRPEDDVLRAYKRGFFVEWRVADAHKRGLFDRLDWVLDGNASEPVGLSGADFRAGMASAARRPFRLVPYFDQGVWGGHWMQERFGLPAATNYAWCFDCVPEENSIVLRLTGGDVELPAIDLVLSQPDALLGRRTHARFGAEFPIRFDFLDTMGGQNLSLQVHPSTDYIQRTFGMHYTQDESYYLLDAAPGAQVYLGLREDADPEALRDALRRAEAGAPFEADAFVNSFPAAKHDHFLIPAGTVHCSGGDAMVLEISATPFIFTFKMWDWDRLGLDGRPRPVHLDHAFANIDWSRRTAWVERELVDRVVITEEGEGWRREVTGLHELEFIETTRTWFTGPIEDDTHGTVHVLNLVEGGPILLESPTGAFAPFAVHYAETFVVPAAVGRYRARPLAEGAHAVLRAHVRGTETD
;
A
#
# COMPACT_ATOMS: atom_id res chain seq x y z
N MET A 1 -19.27 22.48 20.67
CA MET A 1 -18.60 23.01 19.47
C MET A 1 -17.29 23.63 19.91
N THR A 2 -16.21 22.86 19.85
CA THR A 2 -14.83 23.36 19.99
C THR A 2 -14.44 24.12 18.72
N ALA A 3 -13.69 25.22 18.86
CA ALA A 3 -13.22 26.01 17.72
C ALA A 3 -12.45 25.14 16.72
N PRO A 4 -12.46 25.43 15.41
CA PRO A 4 -11.73 24.64 14.42
C PRO A 4 -10.23 24.70 14.75
N ARG A 5 -9.66 23.55 15.15
CA ARG A 5 -8.21 23.34 15.23
C ARG A 5 -7.64 23.58 13.83
N THR A 6 -6.54 24.32 13.73
CA THR A 6 -5.72 24.30 12.52
C THR A 6 -5.37 22.85 12.21
N PRO A 7 -5.50 22.39 10.94
CA PRO A 7 -5.06 21.06 10.55
C PRO A 7 -3.60 20.87 10.95
N ASP A 8 -3.33 19.80 11.68
CA ASP A 8 -2.00 19.46 12.22
C ASP A 8 -1.53 18.10 11.69
N TYR A 9 -2.30 17.51 10.77
CA TYR A 9 -1.94 16.28 10.07
C TYR A 9 -0.92 16.62 8.98
N ASP A 10 0.21 15.92 8.95
CA ASP A 10 1.22 16.06 7.90
C ASP A 10 0.95 15.09 6.73
N PRO A 11 0.56 15.58 5.53
CA PRO A 11 0.38 14.72 4.36
C PRO A 11 1.71 14.44 3.62
N HIS A 12 2.84 15.02 4.05
CA HIS A 12 4.13 14.88 3.39
C HIS A 12 5.25 14.52 4.39
N PRO A 13 5.09 13.42 5.15
CA PRO A 13 6.09 13.02 6.13
C PRO A 13 7.41 12.66 5.46
N VAL A 14 8.52 12.98 6.13
CA VAL A 14 9.87 12.70 5.63
C VAL A 14 10.72 11.96 6.66
N ILE A 15 11.71 11.23 6.16
CA ILE A 15 12.73 10.55 6.95
C ILE A 15 14.07 11.25 6.69
N GLU A 16 14.59 11.93 7.70
CA GLU A 16 15.91 12.56 7.61
C GLU A 16 17.02 11.51 7.64
N VAL A 17 17.84 11.51 6.58
CA VAL A 17 18.95 10.57 6.39
C VAL A 17 20.19 11.31 5.88
N PRO A 18 21.41 10.86 6.25
CA PRO A 18 22.63 11.41 5.68
C PRO A 18 22.73 11.07 4.18
N GLY A 19 23.46 11.90 3.44
CA GLY A 19 23.71 11.71 2.02
C GLY A 19 23.32 12.94 1.20
N THR A 20 23.37 12.79 -0.12
CA THR A 20 23.11 13.88 -1.06
C THR A 20 22.13 13.44 -2.15
N ALA A 21 21.12 14.27 -2.40
CA ALA A 21 20.23 14.16 -3.55
C ALA A 21 20.70 15.10 -4.66
N LEU A 22 20.73 14.62 -5.90
CA LEU A 22 21.11 15.36 -7.09
C LEU A 22 19.94 15.45 -8.08
N ARG A 23 19.88 16.53 -8.85
CA ARG A 23 18.82 16.78 -9.85
C ARG A 23 19.41 17.43 -11.10
N GLY A 24 18.65 17.40 -12.20
CA GLY A 24 19.03 18.05 -13.45
C GLY A 24 20.43 17.70 -13.91
N ALA A 25 21.20 18.72 -14.33
CA ALA A 25 22.56 18.51 -14.82
C ALA A 25 23.46 17.77 -13.82
N ASP A 26 23.41 18.11 -12.53
CA ASP A 26 24.32 17.55 -11.53
C ASP A 26 24.16 16.03 -11.39
N LEU A 27 22.91 15.53 -11.44
CA LEU A 27 22.61 14.10 -11.42
C LEU A 27 23.27 13.37 -12.60
N TRP A 28 23.03 13.86 -13.81
CA TRP A 28 23.55 13.22 -15.03
C TRP A 28 25.08 13.31 -15.13
N HIS A 29 25.68 14.41 -14.67
CA HIS A 29 27.13 14.55 -14.61
C HIS A 29 27.76 13.58 -13.60
N ALA A 30 27.11 13.34 -12.46
CA ALA A 30 27.57 12.36 -11.48
C ALA A 30 27.52 10.93 -12.04
N LEU A 31 26.38 10.52 -12.62
CA LEU A 31 26.23 9.23 -13.32
C LEU A 31 27.32 9.02 -14.40
N ASN A 32 27.58 10.04 -15.21
CA ASN A 32 28.64 10.00 -16.23
C ASN A 32 30.05 9.89 -15.64
N THR A 33 30.30 10.58 -14.53
CA THR A 33 31.59 10.53 -13.84
C THR A 33 31.87 9.12 -13.35
N ASP A 34 30.90 8.48 -12.70
CA ASP A 34 31.01 7.10 -12.24
C ASP A 34 31.15 6.13 -13.43
N ALA A 35 30.38 6.35 -14.50
CA ALA A 35 30.42 5.49 -15.68
C ALA A 35 31.77 5.57 -16.40
N ARG A 36 32.40 6.76 -16.43
CA ARG A 36 33.75 6.95 -16.98
C ARG A 36 34.83 6.40 -16.07
N ALA A 37 34.65 6.48 -14.75
CA ALA A 37 35.58 5.86 -13.81
C ALA A 37 35.66 4.34 -14.01
N ARG A 38 34.56 3.69 -14.42
CA ARG A 38 34.52 2.23 -14.69
C ARG A 38 34.81 1.85 -16.14
N GLY A 39 34.30 2.61 -17.10
CA GLY A 39 34.32 2.29 -18.53
C GLY A 39 35.32 3.08 -19.37
N GLY A 40 36.04 4.04 -18.78
CA GLY A 40 37.01 4.90 -19.46
C GLY A 40 36.38 5.69 -20.62
N GLU A 41 36.93 5.50 -21.82
CA GLU A 41 36.45 6.15 -23.05
C GLU A 41 35.13 5.59 -23.58
N ARG A 42 34.71 4.42 -23.09
CA ARG A 42 33.47 3.75 -23.50
C ARG A 42 32.52 3.57 -22.31
N PRO A 43 32.15 4.62 -21.57
CA PRO A 43 31.31 4.48 -20.39
C PRO A 43 29.94 3.88 -20.75
N VAL A 44 29.35 3.11 -19.83
CA VAL A 44 27.99 2.54 -19.99
C VAL A 44 27.18 2.93 -18.76
N ILE A 45 26.06 3.61 -18.99
CA ILE A 45 25.03 3.86 -17.98
C ILE A 45 23.85 2.96 -18.32
N VAL A 46 23.33 2.24 -17.31
CA VAL A 46 22.15 1.41 -17.41
C VAL A 46 21.06 2.05 -16.55
N LEU A 47 19.94 2.41 -17.16
CA LEU A 47 18.72 2.88 -16.50
C LEU A 47 17.70 1.73 -16.53
N ASP A 48 17.67 0.91 -15.48
CA ASP A 48 16.63 -0.11 -15.33
C ASP A 48 15.37 0.57 -14.79
N THR A 49 14.30 0.57 -15.58
CA THR A 49 13.08 1.32 -15.25
C THR A 49 11.99 0.40 -14.71
N TYR A 50 11.21 0.88 -13.76
CA TYR A 50 9.98 0.20 -13.35
C TYR A 50 8.84 0.42 -14.39
N PRO A 51 7.87 -0.51 -14.53
CA PRO A 51 6.70 -0.33 -15.39
C PRO A 51 6.02 1.04 -15.23
N ALA A 52 5.53 1.61 -16.34
CA ALA A 52 4.89 2.93 -16.44
C ALA A 52 5.81 4.15 -16.18
N THR A 53 7.13 3.97 -16.15
CA THR A 53 8.09 5.08 -16.26
C THR A 53 7.94 5.81 -17.60
N ASP A 54 8.03 7.15 -17.62
CA ASP A 54 8.17 7.94 -18.86
C ASP A 54 9.59 7.78 -19.41
N THR A 55 9.90 6.60 -19.94
CA THR A 55 11.21 6.26 -20.48
C THR A 55 11.64 7.21 -21.62
N PRO A 56 10.76 7.61 -22.57
CA PRO A 56 11.13 8.59 -23.59
C PRO A 56 11.55 9.95 -22.99
N GLY A 57 10.78 10.48 -22.03
CA GLY A 57 11.10 11.74 -21.36
C GLY A 57 12.41 11.65 -20.57
N LEU A 58 12.61 10.56 -19.83
CA LEU A 58 13.82 10.28 -19.07
C LEU A 58 15.07 10.21 -19.98
N VAL A 59 15.00 9.46 -21.08
CA VAL A 59 16.12 9.31 -22.02
C VAL A 59 16.44 10.64 -22.70
N ALA A 60 15.42 11.42 -23.07
CA ALA A 60 15.63 12.75 -23.65
C ALA A 60 16.37 13.68 -22.68
N GLN A 61 15.99 13.68 -21.40
CA GLN A 61 16.68 14.45 -20.36
C GLN A 61 18.12 13.97 -20.16
N ALA A 62 18.35 12.66 -20.08
CA ALA A 62 19.67 12.09 -19.94
C ALA A 62 20.59 12.52 -21.10
N LEU A 63 20.14 12.33 -22.35
CA LEU A 63 20.93 12.67 -23.54
C LEU A 63 21.21 14.17 -23.68
N ALA A 64 20.34 15.04 -23.16
CA ALA A 64 20.58 16.49 -23.12
C ALA A 64 21.79 16.86 -22.24
N HIS A 65 22.13 16.03 -21.25
CA HIS A 65 23.24 16.25 -20.32
C HIS A 65 24.42 15.27 -20.52
N LEU A 66 24.28 14.29 -21.41
CA LEU A 66 25.25 13.24 -21.69
C LEU A 66 25.73 13.32 -23.16
N PRO A 67 26.47 14.36 -23.57
CA PRO A 67 26.90 14.51 -24.95
C PRO A 67 27.78 13.34 -25.41
N GLY A 68 27.45 12.79 -26.58
CA GLY A 68 28.15 11.66 -27.18
C GLY A 68 27.67 10.28 -26.72
N TYR A 69 26.70 10.19 -25.80
CA TYR A 69 26.02 8.93 -25.51
C TYR A 69 25.03 8.57 -26.62
N THR A 70 25.01 7.29 -26.97
CA THR A 70 23.95 6.70 -27.80
C THR A 70 22.99 5.93 -26.88
N ALA A 71 21.69 6.09 -27.10
CA ALA A 71 20.67 5.32 -26.37
C ALA A 71 20.42 3.97 -27.04
N LEU A 72 20.23 2.93 -26.23
CA LEU A 72 19.85 1.60 -26.65
C LEU A 72 18.72 1.13 -25.75
N ASP A 73 17.60 0.75 -26.36
CA ASP A 73 16.42 0.26 -25.66
C ASP A 73 16.49 -1.26 -25.51
N VAL A 74 16.53 -1.74 -24.26
CA VAL A 74 16.52 -3.19 -23.98
C VAL A 74 15.22 -3.85 -24.45
N GLU A 75 14.13 -3.08 -24.51
CA GLU A 75 12.80 -3.56 -24.86
C GLU A 75 12.66 -3.92 -26.35
N GLU A 76 13.66 -3.61 -27.18
CA GLU A 76 13.79 -4.15 -28.54
C GLU A 76 14.00 -5.68 -28.53
N ALA A 77 14.60 -6.23 -27.47
CA ALA A 77 14.75 -7.68 -27.28
C ALA A 77 13.53 -8.34 -26.61
N ALA A 78 12.52 -7.57 -26.21
CA ALA A 78 11.32 -8.13 -25.58
C ALA A 78 10.47 -8.90 -26.60
N LEU A 79 9.90 -10.02 -26.18
CA LEU A 79 8.97 -10.82 -26.99
C LEU A 79 7.84 -9.93 -27.53
N PRO A 80 7.24 -10.23 -28.70
CA PRO A 80 6.06 -9.52 -29.16
C PRO A 80 4.97 -9.49 -28.07
N ILE A 81 4.27 -8.38 -27.91
CA ILE A 81 3.26 -8.22 -26.85
C ILE A 81 2.21 -9.33 -26.87
N SER A 82 1.83 -9.85 -28.06
CA SER A 82 0.91 -10.98 -28.20
C SER A 82 1.42 -12.29 -27.60
N ALA A 83 2.73 -12.51 -27.59
CA ALA A 83 3.35 -13.67 -26.94
C ALA A 83 3.36 -13.51 -25.42
N ILE A 84 3.61 -12.29 -24.93
CA ILE A 84 3.52 -11.96 -23.51
C ILE A 84 2.08 -12.11 -23.02
N ASP A 85 1.10 -11.60 -23.76
CA ASP A 85 -0.33 -11.74 -23.45
C ASP A 85 -0.75 -13.21 -23.37
N ALA A 86 -0.25 -14.05 -24.29
CA ALA A 86 -0.49 -15.49 -24.25
C ALA A 86 0.15 -16.16 -23.03
N LEU A 87 1.36 -15.72 -22.63
CA LEU A 87 2.08 -16.22 -21.46
C LEU A 87 1.33 -15.91 -20.16
N ILE A 88 0.81 -14.69 -20.02
CA ILE A 88 0.19 -14.21 -18.78
C ILE A 88 -1.34 -14.40 -18.76
N GLY A 89 -1.96 -14.71 -19.90
CA GLY A 89 -3.42 -14.68 -20.06
C GLY A 89 -4.19 -15.54 -19.06
N ARG A 90 -3.65 -16.72 -18.69
CA ARG A 90 -4.27 -17.60 -17.68
C ARG A 90 -4.34 -16.97 -16.28
N HIS A 91 -3.47 -16.01 -15.99
CA HIS A 91 -3.38 -15.31 -14.71
C HIS A 91 -4.22 -14.04 -14.72
N LEU A 92 -4.51 -13.46 -15.87
CA LEU A 92 -5.43 -12.35 -15.93
C LEU A 92 -6.87 -12.86 -15.78
N THR A 93 -7.33 -13.93 -16.43
CA THR A 93 -8.78 -14.33 -16.39
C THR A 93 -9.71 -13.30 -17.04
N ASP A 94 -10.98 -13.65 -17.26
CA ASP A 94 -11.98 -12.79 -17.90
C ASP A 94 -12.66 -11.79 -16.94
N ASP A 95 -12.45 -11.93 -15.62
CA ASP A 95 -12.99 -11.01 -14.62
C ASP A 95 -12.44 -9.59 -14.85
N ARG A 96 -13.21 -8.52 -14.54
CA ARG A 96 -12.75 -7.14 -14.77
C ARG A 96 -11.66 -6.71 -13.78
N VAL A 97 -11.67 -7.25 -12.57
CA VAL A 97 -10.86 -6.83 -11.42
C VAL A 97 -9.86 -7.92 -11.03
N PHE A 98 -10.30 -9.17 -10.96
CA PHE A 98 -9.52 -10.25 -10.38
C PHE A 98 -8.69 -11.01 -11.41
N GLY A 99 -7.44 -11.29 -11.03
CA GLY A 99 -6.57 -12.27 -11.65
C GLY A 99 -6.09 -13.29 -10.62
N VAL A 100 -5.16 -14.14 -11.03
CA VAL A 100 -4.46 -15.12 -10.20
C VAL A 100 -3.00 -14.70 -10.15
N LEU A 101 -2.36 -14.76 -8.98
CA LEU A 101 -0.95 -14.40 -8.87
C LEU A 101 -0.07 -15.26 -9.80
N ALA A 102 0.80 -14.59 -10.55
CA ALA A 102 1.67 -15.22 -11.53
C ALA A 102 3.13 -15.21 -11.07
N PRO A 103 3.80 -16.36 -10.92
CA PRO A 103 5.20 -16.43 -10.47
C PRO A 103 6.20 -16.24 -11.63
N HIS A 104 5.99 -15.24 -12.48
CA HIS A 104 6.87 -14.96 -13.63
C HIS A 104 8.16 -14.24 -13.20
N ARG A 105 9.23 -14.46 -13.97
CA ARG A 105 10.47 -13.67 -13.91
C ARG A 105 10.57 -12.80 -15.13
N LEU A 106 11.16 -11.61 -14.98
CA LEU A 106 11.25 -10.63 -16.06
C LEU A 106 11.91 -11.19 -17.33
N ALA A 107 12.95 -12.02 -17.19
CA ALA A 107 13.62 -12.65 -18.32
C ALA A 107 12.70 -13.50 -19.22
N GLU A 108 11.57 -14.00 -18.71
CA GLU A 108 10.57 -14.73 -19.52
C GLU A 108 9.86 -13.82 -20.54
N PHE A 109 9.93 -12.50 -20.38
CA PHE A 109 9.32 -11.53 -21.30
C PHE A 109 10.26 -11.12 -22.44
N TYR A 110 11.49 -11.65 -22.47
CA TYR A 110 12.51 -11.35 -23.47
C TYR A 110 12.80 -12.57 -24.35
N ASP A 111 13.07 -12.31 -25.63
CA ASP A 111 13.62 -13.33 -26.51
C ASP A 111 15.08 -13.58 -26.11
N PRO A 112 15.46 -14.82 -25.74
CA PRO A 112 16.81 -15.09 -25.24
C PRO A 112 17.91 -14.77 -26.25
N ASP A 113 17.70 -15.08 -27.53
CA ASP A 113 18.71 -14.87 -28.56
C ASP A 113 18.86 -13.37 -28.86
N ALA A 114 17.75 -12.62 -28.88
CA ALA A 114 17.77 -11.18 -29.05
C ALA A 114 18.45 -10.47 -27.86
N LEU A 115 18.18 -10.93 -26.63
CA LEU A 115 18.79 -10.38 -25.42
C LEU A 115 20.31 -10.65 -25.37
N ASP A 116 20.74 -11.85 -25.78
CA ASP A 116 22.17 -12.20 -25.88
C ASP A 116 22.88 -11.38 -26.97
N ALA A 117 22.24 -11.17 -28.12
CA ALA A 117 22.76 -10.31 -29.19
C ALA A 117 22.87 -8.85 -28.74
N LEU A 118 21.87 -8.35 -28.01
CA LEU A 118 21.85 -7.02 -27.43
C LEU A 118 22.98 -6.85 -26.40
N THR A 119 23.14 -7.82 -25.49
CA THR A 119 24.23 -7.84 -24.50
C THR A 119 25.61 -7.82 -25.16
N THR A 120 25.78 -8.59 -26.24
CA THR A 120 27.02 -8.59 -27.03
C THR A 120 27.28 -7.23 -27.67
N SER A 121 26.24 -6.57 -28.19
CA SER A 121 26.32 -5.24 -28.80
C SER A 121 26.68 -4.16 -27.78
N VAL A 122 26.09 -4.22 -26.58
CA VAL A 122 26.41 -3.33 -25.44
C VAL A 122 27.88 -3.47 -25.03
N ALA A 123 28.38 -4.71 -24.94
CA ALA A 123 29.77 -4.97 -24.60
C ALA A 123 30.75 -4.45 -25.65
N ALA A 124 30.39 -4.57 -26.94
CA ALA A 124 31.21 -4.18 -28.09
C ALA A 124 31.06 -2.71 -28.52
N ALA A 125 30.15 -1.94 -27.91
CA ALA A 125 29.86 -0.57 -28.29
C ALA A 125 31.15 0.29 -28.38
N PRO A 126 31.35 1.06 -29.48
CA PRO A 126 32.60 1.77 -29.73
C PRO A 126 32.74 3.06 -28.90
N GLY A 127 31.66 3.52 -28.26
CA GLY A 127 31.63 4.79 -27.54
C GLY A 127 30.70 4.76 -26.31
N PRO A 128 30.42 5.93 -25.72
CA PRO A 128 29.50 6.07 -24.59
C PRO A 128 28.10 5.54 -24.91
N LEU A 129 27.53 4.75 -24.00
CA LEU A 129 26.23 4.11 -24.20
C LEU A 129 25.31 4.31 -22.99
N LEU A 130 24.04 4.60 -23.29
CA LEU A 130 22.94 4.63 -22.34
C LEU A 130 22.00 3.46 -22.67
N VAL A 131 21.97 2.43 -21.84
CA VAL A 131 21.01 1.32 -21.98
C VAL A 131 19.81 1.60 -21.09
N HIS A 132 18.59 1.50 -21.61
CA HIS A 132 17.38 1.85 -20.84
C HIS A 132 16.23 0.88 -21.10
N GLY A 133 15.18 1.01 -20.28
CA GLY A 133 13.95 0.22 -20.36
C GLY A 133 13.81 -0.74 -19.18
N TRP A 134 12.63 -1.33 -19.03
CA TRP A 134 12.41 -2.31 -17.96
C TRP A 134 13.32 -3.51 -18.20
N GLY A 135 14.10 -3.93 -17.20
CA GLY A 135 15.04 -5.04 -17.38
C GLY A 135 16.35 -4.69 -18.08
N ALA A 136 16.70 -3.40 -18.21
CA ALA A 136 17.99 -2.98 -18.78
C ALA A 136 19.20 -3.62 -18.05
N ALA A 137 19.06 -3.96 -16.77
CA ALA A 137 20.07 -4.67 -15.98
C ALA A 137 20.33 -6.10 -16.47
N LEU A 138 19.41 -6.71 -17.22
CA LEU A 138 19.60 -8.04 -17.83
C LEU A 138 20.70 -8.02 -18.90
N ALA A 139 20.90 -6.88 -19.57
CA ALA A 139 21.93 -6.68 -20.59
C ALA A 139 23.15 -5.89 -20.07
N ALA A 140 23.22 -5.63 -18.76
CA ALA A 140 24.26 -4.78 -18.18
C ALA A 140 25.64 -5.48 -18.15
N PRO A 141 26.68 -4.90 -18.77
CA PRO A 141 28.03 -5.42 -18.63
C PRO A 141 28.58 -5.11 -17.24
N ALA A 142 29.54 -5.90 -16.75
CA ALA A 142 30.13 -5.73 -15.41
C ALA A 142 30.76 -4.34 -15.14
N ARG A 143 31.10 -3.61 -16.21
CA ARG A 143 31.70 -2.26 -16.17
C ARG A 143 30.66 -1.12 -16.16
N ALA A 144 29.37 -1.43 -16.22
CA ALA A 144 28.33 -0.42 -16.25
C ALA A 144 28.16 0.27 -14.89
N VAL A 145 27.63 1.49 -14.93
CA VAL A 145 26.94 2.10 -13.80
C VAL A 145 25.46 1.75 -13.91
N LEU A 146 24.91 1.18 -12.85
CA LEU A 146 23.54 0.73 -12.77
C LEU A 146 22.70 1.69 -11.93
N ALA A 147 21.69 2.28 -12.56
CA ALA A 147 20.69 3.10 -11.93
C ALA A 147 19.32 2.41 -12.03
N LEU A 148 18.59 2.34 -10.91
CA LEU A 148 17.18 1.96 -10.88
C LEU A 148 16.34 3.24 -10.93
N VAL A 149 15.31 3.26 -11.78
CA VAL A 149 14.29 4.32 -11.81
C VAL A 149 13.00 3.69 -11.29
N ASP A 150 12.53 4.17 -10.15
CA ASP A 150 11.41 3.57 -9.43
C ASP A 150 10.31 4.58 -9.09
N LEU A 151 9.08 4.10 -8.94
CA LEU A 151 7.92 4.94 -8.71
C LEU A 151 6.85 4.19 -7.91
N ALA A 152 6.16 4.93 -7.04
CA ALA A 152 5.11 4.38 -6.20
C ALA A 152 3.94 3.91 -7.07
N ARG A 153 3.27 2.84 -6.66
CA ARG A 153 2.14 2.32 -7.43
C ARG A 153 0.98 3.29 -7.49
N TRP A 154 0.80 4.14 -6.47
CA TRP A 154 -0.15 5.26 -6.55
C TRP A 154 0.11 6.17 -7.76
N GLU A 155 1.36 6.52 -8.03
CA GLU A 155 1.72 7.32 -9.21
C GLU A 155 1.43 6.55 -10.51
N ILE A 156 1.73 5.25 -10.56
CA ILE A 156 1.36 4.40 -11.71
C ILE A 156 -0.15 4.41 -11.93
N GLN A 157 -0.94 4.33 -10.84
CA GLN A 157 -2.38 4.37 -10.92
C GLN A 157 -2.89 5.71 -11.49
N GLN A 158 -2.27 6.83 -11.12
CA GLN A 158 -2.57 8.15 -11.69
C GLN A 158 -2.21 8.21 -13.17
N ARG A 159 -1.07 7.67 -13.58
CA ARG A 159 -0.66 7.59 -14.99
C ARG A 159 -1.66 6.80 -15.83
N TYR A 160 -2.14 5.65 -15.34
CA TYR A 160 -3.18 4.90 -16.04
C TYR A 160 -4.50 5.67 -16.15
N ARG A 161 -4.92 6.40 -15.11
CA ARG A 161 -6.07 7.32 -15.18
C ARG A 161 -5.85 8.46 -16.20
N GLY A 162 -4.60 8.90 -16.33
CA GLY A 162 -4.14 9.88 -17.33
C GLY A 162 -3.99 9.32 -18.75
N GLY A 163 -4.24 8.03 -18.96
CA GLY A 163 -4.16 7.39 -20.28
C GLY A 163 -2.78 6.85 -20.63
N THR A 164 -1.90 6.58 -19.67
CA THR A 164 -0.70 5.78 -19.90
C THR A 164 -1.08 4.30 -20.04
N PRO A 165 -0.58 3.56 -21.06
CA PRO A 165 -0.83 2.13 -21.19
C PRO A 165 0.04 1.30 -20.23
N ASN A 166 -0.35 0.03 -20.03
CA ASN A 166 0.56 -0.98 -19.48
C ASN A 166 1.78 -1.20 -20.38
N TRP A 167 2.80 -1.87 -19.84
CA TRP A 167 4.08 -2.03 -20.51
C TRP A 167 3.95 -2.68 -21.90
N ARG A 168 4.44 -1.96 -22.92
CA ARG A 168 4.41 -2.31 -24.35
C ARG A 168 3.01 -2.59 -24.93
N CYS A 169 1.96 -2.22 -24.23
CA CYS A 169 0.62 -2.19 -24.79
C CYS A 169 0.48 -0.96 -25.71
N PRO A 170 0.08 -1.14 -26.99
CA PRO A 170 0.11 -0.07 -27.99
C PRO A 170 -0.94 1.02 -27.76
N ARG A 171 -1.94 0.74 -26.92
CA ARG A 171 -2.97 1.68 -26.51
C ARG A 171 -3.30 1.48 -25.04
N PRO A 172 -3.78 2.53 -24.36
CA PRO A 172 -4.35 2.38 -23.03
C PRO A 172 -5.53 1.43 -23.08
N GLU A 173 -5.74 0.72 -21.98
CA GLU A 173 -6.98 -0.03 -21.79
C GLU A 173 -8.15 0.97 -21.73
N ASP A 174 -9.21 0.70 -22.48
CA ASP A 174 -10.47 1.49 -22.39
C ASP A 174 -11.10 1.38 -20.99
N ASP A 175 -10.66 0.40 -20.20
CA ASP A 175 -11.09 0.13 -18.85
C ASP A 175 -9.89 0.09 -17.90
N VAL A 176 -9.73 1.16 -17.12
CA VAL A 176 -8.60 1.34 -16.19
C VAL A 176 -8.46 0.19 -15.18
N LEU A 177 -9.57 -0.49 -14.83
CA LEU A 177 -9.51 -1.63 -13.91
C LEU A 177 -8.72 -2.81 -14.51
N ARG A 178 -8.78 -3.00 -15.84
CA ARG A 178 -7.97 -4.02 -16.53
C ARG A 178 -6.49 -3.65 -16.51
N ALA A 179 -6.16 -2.36 -16.59
CA ALA A 179 -4.79 -1.90 -16.48
C ALA A 179 -4.21 -2.13 -15.07
N TYR A 180 -5.00 -1.82 -14.03
CA TYR A 180 -4.66 -2.13 -12.63
C TYR A 180 -4.48 -3.62 -12.41
N LYS A 181 -5.39 -4.43 -12.94
CA LYS A 181 -5.32 -5.88 -12.84
C LYS A 181 -4.03 -6.44 -13.47
N ARG A 182 -3.65 -5.99 -14.68
CA ARG A 182 -2.37 -6.38 -15.29
C ARG A 182 -1.17 -5.94 -14.46
N GLY A 183 -1.20 -4.72 -13.93
CA GLY A 183 -0.20 -4.21 -12.99
C GLY A 183 -0.07 -5.12 -11.76
N PHE A 184 -1.15 -5.26 -11.00
CA PHE A 184 -1.20 -5.94 -9.71
C PHE A 184 -0.83 -7.43 -9.78
N PHE A 185 -1.41 -8.16 -10.74
CA PHE A 185 -1.26 -9.62 -10.81
C PHE A 185 0.00 -10.07 -11.55
N VAL A 186 0.63 -9.18 -12.34
CA VAL A 186 1.76 -9.52 -13.20
C VAL A 186 2.86 -8.47 -13.11
N GLU A 187 2.68 -7.28 -13.70
CA GLU A 187 3.81 -6.38 -13.99
C GLU A 187 4.54 -5.93 -12.73
N TRP A 188 3.80 -5.48 -11.71
CA TRP A 188 4.38 -4.96 -10.47
C TRP A 188 5.08 -6.05 -9.66
N ARG A 189 4.52 -7.26 -9.60
CA ARG A 189 5.14 -8.39 -8.89
C ARG A 189 6.41 -8.88 -9.59
N VAL A 190 6.41 -8.90 -10.93
CA VAL A 190 7.61 -9.22 -11.72
C VAL A 190 8.67 -8.15 -11.54
N ALA A 191 8.27 -6.88 -11.51
CA ALA A 191 9.18 -5.75 -11.34
C ALA A 191 9.79 -5.71 -9.94
N ASP A 192 8.99 -5.95 -8.90
CA ASP A 192 9.44 -6.07 -7.50
C ASP A 192 10.45 -7.22 -7.33
N ALA A 193 10.17 -8.39 -7.93
CA ALA A 193 11.07 -9.52 -7.89
C ALA A 193 12.40 -9.23 -8.61
N HIS A 194 12.35 -8.52 -9.75
CA HIS A 194 13.53 -8.11 -10.50
C HIS A 194 14.37 -7.09 -9.73
N LYS A 195 13.78 -5.96 -9.30
CA LYS A 195 14.50 -4.88 -8.62
C LYS A 195 15.08 -5.30 -7.27
N ARG A 196 14.41 -6.21 -6.55
CA ARG A 196 14.95 -6.81 -5.32
C ARG A 196 16.30 -7.48 -5.55
N GLY A 197 16.51 -8.10 -6.71
CA GLY A 197 17.78 -8.70 -7.10
C GLY A 197 18.89 -7.67 -7.43
N LEU A 198 18.57 -6.38 -7.50
CA LEU A 198 19.49 -5.31 -7.87
C LEU A 198 19.99 -4.49 -6.67
N PHE A 199 19.24 -4.38 -5.57
CA PHE A 199 19.51 -3.41 -4.48
C PHE A 199 20.96 -3.37 -3.95
N ASP A 200 21.61 -4.53 -3.82
CA ASP A 200 22.99 -4.63 -3.31
C ASP A 200 24.06 -4.10 -4.28
N ARG A 201 23.72 -4.03 -5.58
CA ARG A 201 24.63 -3.64 -6.68
C ARG A 201 24.22 -2.35 -7.37
N LEU A 202 23.15 -1.68 -6.92
CA LEU A 202 22.77 -0.36 -7.44
C LEU A 202 23.86 0.66 -7.11
N ASP A 203 24.20 1.46 -8.12
CA ASP A 203 25.07 2.61 -8.00
C ASP A 203 24.27 3.88 -7.77
N TRP A 204 23.07 3.94 -8.34
CA TRP A 204 22.14 5.06 -8.24
C TRP A 204 20.70 4.56 -8.14
N VAL A 205 19.86 5.33 -7.46
CA VAL A 205 18.40 5.18 -7.46
C VAL A 205 17.81 6.53 -7.79
N LEU A 206 16.87 6.55 -8.73
CA LEU A 206 16.24 7.75 -9.27
C LEU A 206 14.75 7.69 -8.94
N ASP A 207 14.26 8.76 -8.32
CA ASP A 207 12.84 9.04 -8.13
C ASP A 207 12.18 9.25 -9.50
N GLY A 208 11.38 8.28 -9.92
CA GLY A 208 10.60 8.30 -11.14
C GLY A 208 9.17 8.80 -10.95
N ASN A 209 8.78 9.26 -9.75
CA ASN A 209 7.45 9.81 -9.50
C ASN A 209 7.29 11.19 -10.16
N ALA A 210 8.34 12.01 -10.13
CA ALA A 210 8.38 13.31 -10.76
C ALA A 210 8.78 13.26 -12.25
N SER A 211 8.45 14.32 -13.00
CA SER A 211 8.84 14.45 -14.41
C SER A 211 10.34 14.70 -14.60
N GLU A 212 10.98 15.38 -13.66
CA GLU A 212 12.45 15.52 -13.58
C GLU A 212 12.95 14.66 -12.42
N PRO A 213 13.82 13.65 -12.68
CA PRO A 213 14.23 12.73 -11.64
C PRO A 213 15.17 13.39 -10.64
N VAL A 214 14.99 13.05 -9.37
CA VAL A 214 15.96 13.30 -8.31
C VAL A 214 16.64 11.97 -7.99
N GLY A 215 17.97 11.95 -7.97
CA GLY A 215 18.74 10.74 -7.74
C GLY A 215 19.58 10.81 -6.47
N LEU A 216 19.76 9.64 -5.85
CA LEU A 216 20.72 9.42 -4.77
C LEU A 216 21.64 8.25 -5.13
N SER A 217 22.81 8.21 -4.49
CA SER A 217 23.71 7.06 -4.66
C SER A 217 23.08 5.79 -4.08
N GLY A 218 23.45 4.63 -4.62
CA GLY A 218 23.00 3.34 -4.10
C GLY A 218 23.47 3.09 -2.66
N ALA A 219 24.59 3.70 -2.25
CA ALA A 219 25.05 3.67 -0.86
C ALA A 219 24.10 4.45 0.05
N ASP A 220 23.70 5.66 -0.35
CA ASP A 220 22.74 6.49 0.39
C ASP A 220 21.36 5.82 0.41
N PHE A 221 20.94 5.16 -0.67
CA PHE A 221 19.69 4.38 -0.71
C PHE A 221 19.70 3.28 0.35
N ARG A 222 20.74 2.43 0.37
CA ARG A 222 20.86 1.35 1.35
C ARG A 222 20.94 1.89 2.79
N ALA A 223 21.67 2.98 3.00
CA ALA A 223 21.75 3.64 4.31
C ALA A 223 20.40 4.24 4.73
N GLY A 224 19.65 4.83 3.81
CA GLY A 224 18.33 5.39 4.02
C GLY A 224 17.30 4.34 4.39
N MET A 225 17.25 3.22 3.65
CA MET A 225 16.39 2.07 3.97
C MET A 225 16.72 1.48 5.35
N ALA A 226 18.01 1.23 5.62
CA ALA A 226 18.45 0.70 6.92
C ALA A 226 18.13 1.65 8.09
N SER A 227 18.18 2.96 7.84
CA SER A 227 17.84 4.01 8.79
C SER A 227 16.34 4.07 9.08
N ALA A 228 15.49 4.00 8.05
CA ALA A 228 14.04 3.97 8.17
C ALA A 228 13.57 2.74 8.97
N ALA A 229 14.15 1.55 8.72
CA ALA A 229 13.81 0.31 9.42
C ALA A 229 14.25 0.25 10.90
N ARG A 230 14.79 1.32 11.48
CA ARG A 230 15.31 1.37 12.87
C ARG A 230 14.79 2.55 13.68
N ARG A 231 13.76 3.23 13.19
CA ARG A 231 13.12 4.37 13.86
C ARG A 231 11.62 4.38 13.55
N PRO A 232 10.79 5.05 14.36
CA PRO A 232 9.42 5.36 13.94
C PRO A 232 9.41 6.20 12.66
N PHE A 233 8.48 5.91 11.75
CA PHE A 233 8.30 6.68 10.52
C PHE A 233 6.85 6.64 10.05
N ARG A 234 6.53 7.48 9.07
CA ARG A 234 5.24 7.48 8.34
C ARG A 234 5.48 7.29 6.85
N LEU A 235 4.50 6.73 6.17
CA LEU A 235 4.45 6.68 4.72
C LEU A 235 3.80 7.97 4.20
N VAL A 236 4.00 8.29 2.93
CA VAL A 236 3.24 9.38 2.30
C VAL A 236 1.82 8.89 2.04
N PRO A 237 0.80 9.44 2.73
CA PRO A 237 -0.59 9.08 2.49
C PRO A 237 -1.04 9.59 1.13
N TYR A 238 -2.00 8.90 0.51
CA TYR A 238 -2.77 9.47 -0.59
C TYR A 238 -4.26 9.43 -0.30
N PHE A 239 -4.98 10.36 -0.94
CA PHE A 239 -6.40 10.59 -0.73
C PHE A 239 -7.12 10.46 -2.07
N ASP A 240 -8.18 9.66 -2.14
CA ASP A 240 -8.91 9.40 -3.37
C ASP A 240 -10.40 9.67 -3.24
N GLN A 241 -10.99 10.15 -4.33
CA GLN A 241 -12.42 10.44 -4.41
C GLN A 241 -13.21 9.15 -4.61
N GLY A 242 -14.46 9.12 -4.16
CA GLY A 242 -15.31 7.95 -4.32
C GLY A 242 -16.79 8.27 -4.34
N VAL A 243 -17.58 7.33 -4.85
CA VAL A 243 -19.04 7.49 -5.01
C VAL A 243 -19.80 7.63 -3.69
N TRP A 244 -19.17 7.27 -2.58
CA TRP A 244 -19.73 7.31 -1.23
C TRP A 244 -19.05 8.32 -0.30
N GLY A 245 -17.98 8.98 -0.78
CA GLY A 245 -17.08 9.76 0.04
C GLY A 245 -17.74 10.95 0.74
N GLY A 246 -17.21 11.29 1.91
CA GLY A 246 -17.57 12.43 2.73
C GLY A 246 -16.59 13.60 2.64
N HIS A 247 -16.65 14.47 3.64
CA HIS A 247 -15.84 15.71 3.73
C HIS A 247 -14.99 15.81 4.99
N TRP A 248 -15.02 14.82 5.87
CA TRP A 248 -14.30 14.89 7.15
C TRP A 248 -12.80 14.96 6.95
N MET A 249 -12.22 14.14 6.05
CA MET A 249 -10.78 14.20 5.75
C MET A 249 -10.38 15.55 5.18
N GLN A 250 -11.20 16.10 4.28
CA GLN A 250 -10.98 17.40 3.67
C GLN A 250 -10.87 18.50 4.73
N GLU A 251 -11.82 18.53 5.67
CA GLU A 251 -11.90 19.52 6.72
C GLU A 251 -10.83 19.33 7.80
N ARG A 252 -10.58 18.09 8.22
CA ARG A 252 -9.65 17.76 9.31
C ARG A 252 -8.18 17.81 8.91
N PHE A 253 -7.86 17.39 7.70
CA PHE A 253 -6.47 17.37 7.21
C PHE A 253 -6.13 18.58 6.35
N GLY A 254 -7.11 19.45 6.04
CA GLY A 254 -6.89 20.64 5.23
C GLY A 254 -6.56 20.31 3.78
N LEU A 255 -7.15 19.23 3.24
CA LEU A 255 -6.87 18.75 1.89
C LEU A 255 -7.37 19.76 0.83
N PRO A 256 -6.82 19.70 -0.40
CA PRO A 256 -7.30 20.50 -1.51
C PRO A 256 -8.80 20.31 -1.75
N ALA A 257 -9.44 21.35 -2.31
CA ALA A 257 -10.85 21.29 -2.65
C ALA A 257 -11.14 20.22 -3.72
N ALA A 258 -11.99 19.25 -3.37
CA ALA A 258 -12.49 18.20 -4.25
C ALA A 258 -14.00 17.98 -4.02
N THR A 259 -14.63 17.11 -4.81
CA THR A 259 -16.06 16.77 -4.63
C THR A 259 -16.29 16.03 -3.31
N ASN A 260 -15.39 15.13 -2.94
CA ASN A 260 -15.32 14.44 -1.66
C ASN A 260 -13.95 13.77 -1.54
N TYR A 261 -13.68 13.15 -0.39
CA TYR A 261 -12.68 12.10 -0.28
C TYR A 261 -13.36 10.88 0.34
N ALA A 262 -13.17 9.72 -0.28
CA ALA A 262 -13.71 8.46 0.21
C ALA A 262 -12.63 7.66 0.93
N TRP A 263 -11.46 7.55 0.30
CA TRP A 263 -10.36 6.75 0.81
C TRP A 263 -9.17 7.62 1.19
N CYS A 264 -8.50 7.24 2.27
CA CYS A 264 -7.09 7.55 2.45
C CYS A 264 -6.33 6.27 2.77
N PHE A 265 -5.26 6.04 2.04
CA PHE A 265 -4.33 4.94 2.28
C PHE A 265 -3.11 5.53 2.98
N ASP A 266 -3.10 5.48 4.31
CA ASP A 266 -2.06 6.12 5.16
C ASP A 266 -0.91 5.13 5.47
N CYS A 267 -1.20 3.82 5.51
CA CYS A 267 -0.18 2.80 5.70
C CYS A 267 -0.43 1.53 4.89
N VAL A 268 -0.13 1.59 3.59
CA VAL A 268 -0.10 0.47 2.64
C VAL A 268 1.23 0.49 1.88
N PRO A 269 2.31 -0.11 2.41
CA PRO A 269 3.64 -0.04 1.80
C PRO A 269 3.71 -0.48 0.33
N GLU A 270 2.83 -1.37 -0.09
CA GLU A 270 2.66 -1.81 -1.46
C GLU A 270 2.27 -0.68 -2.42
N GLU A 271 1.50 0.32 -1.96
CA GLU A 271 0.97 1.42 -2.78
C GLU A 271 1.62 2.78 -2.48
N ASN A 272 1.97 3.02 -1.21
CA ASN A 272 2.54 4.28 -0.75
C ASN A 272 4.03 4.45 -1.08
N SER A 273 4.51 5.66 -0.88
CA SER A 273 5.93 6.01 -0.89
C SER A 273 6.47 6.31 0.52
N ILE A 274 7.79 6.38 0.60
CA ILE A 274 8.53 7.06 1.66
C ILE A 274 9.35 8.17 1.04
N VAL A 275 9.54 9.26 1.78
CA VAL A 275 10.40 10.38 1.36
C VAL A 275 11.66 10.40 2.22
N LEU A 276 12.81 10.30 1.57
CA LEU A 276 14.10 10.51 2.21
C LEU A 276 14.53 11.96 2.04
N ARG A 277 14.74 12.66 3.16
CA ARG A 277 15.28 14.02 3.15
C ARG A 277 16.80 13.98 3.29
N LEU A 278 17.49 14.39 2.23
CA LEU A 278 18.95 14.42 2.13
C LEU A 278 19.45 15.86 1.94
N THR A 279 20.77 16.04 1.97
CA THR A 279 21.35 17.31 1.52
C THR A 279 21.07 17.50 0.03
N GLY A 280 20.56 18.66 -0.38
CA GLY A 280 20.25 18.94 -1.79
C GLY A 280 18.83 18.58 -2.23
N GLY A 281 18.04 17.89 -1.40
CA GLY A 281 16.62 17.68 -1.66
C GLY A 281 16.02 16.41 -1.07
N ASP A 282 14.73 16.26 -1.33
CA ASP A 282 13.93 15.10 -0.99
C ASP A 282 13.91 14.13 -2.18
N VAL A 283 13.91 12.83 -1.88
CA VAL A 283 13.74 11.75 -2.87
C VAL A 283 12.56 10.89 -2.42
N GLU A 284 11.55 10.77 -3.26
CA GLU A 284 10.39 9.91 -3.03
C GLU A 284 10.62 8.53 -3.66
N LEU A 285 10.48 7.48 -2.86
CA LEU A 285 10.71 6.09 -3.27
C LEU A 285 9.53 5.22 -2.86
N PRO A 286 9.23 4.14 -3.60
CA PRO A 286 8.20 3.19 -3.18
C PRO A 286 8.48 2.64 -1.79
N ALA A 287 7.48 2.65 -0.90
CA ALA A 287 7.63 2.11 0.45
C ALA A 287 7.91 0.59 0.42
N ILE A 288 7.48 -0.11 -0.62
CA ILE A 288 7.78 -1.54 -0.83
C ILE A 288 9.29 -1.81 -0.91
N ASP A 289 10.12 -0.84 -1.31
CA ASP A 289 11.58 -1.01 -1.34
C ASP A 289 12.15 -1.19 0.04
N LEU A 290 11.58 -0.52 1.05
CA LEU A 290 11.94 -0.70 2.45
C LEU A 290 11.61 -2.12 2.92
N VAL A 291 10.44 -2.64 2.53
CA VAL A 291 9.99 -3.99 2.88
C VAL A 291 10.89 -5.05 2.23
N LEU A 292 11.20 -4.90 0.94
CA LEU A 292 12.00 -5.84 0.17
C LEU A 292 13.48 -5.84 0.58
N SER A 293 14.03 -4.68 0.99
CA SER A 293 15.43 -4.52 1.37
C SER A 293 15.72 -4.71 2.87
N GLN A 294 14.76 -4.43 3.75
CA GLN A 294 14.92 -4.52 5.21
C GLN A 294 13.86 -5.39 5.91
N PRO A 295 13.43 -6.55 5.38
CA PRO A 295 12.26 -7.28 5.91
C PRO A 295 12.44 -7.71 7.37
N ASP A 296 13.63 -8.18 7.76
CA ASP A 296 13.91 -8.60 9.13
C ASP A 296 13.88 -7.44 10.14
N ALA A 297 14.47 -6.30 9.77
CA ALA A 297 14.56 -5.14 10.66
C ALA A 297 13.21 -4.42 10.77
N LEU A 298 12.46 -4.36 9.66
CA LEU A 298 11.14 -3.77 9.60
C LEU A 298 10.08 -4.65 10.27
N LEU A 299 9.87 -5.86 9.75
CA LEU A 299 8.75 -6.73 10.09
C LEU A 299 9.01 -7.57 11.35
N GLY A 300 10.29 -7.91 11.57
CA GLY A 300 10.68 -8.94 12.52
C GLY A 300 10.82 -10.31 11.85
N ARG A 301 11.76 -11.13 12.34
CA ARG A 301 12.09 -12.43 11.73
C ARG A 301 10.93 -13.41 11.65
N ARG A 302 10.08 -13.46 12.69
CA ARG A 302 8.92 -14.37 12.72
C ARG A 302 7.83 -13.91 11.74
N THR A 303 7.59 -12.60 11.64
CA THR A 303 6.68 -12.01 10.65
C THR A 303 7.18 -12.25 9.23
N HIS A 304 8.46 -11.98 8.96
CA HIS A 304 9.08 -12.25 7.67
C HIS A 304 9.02 -13.75 7.30
N ALA A 305 9.28 -14.65 8.26
CA ALA A 305 9.17 -16.09 8.00
C ALA A 305 7.74 -16.54 7.66
N ARG A 306 6.72 -15.85 8.19
CA ARG A 306 5.31 -16.16 7.96
C ARG A 306 4.78 -15.63 6.62
N PHE A 307 5.15 -14.41 6.25
CA PHE A 307 4.56 -13.71 5.09
C PHE A 307 5.54 -13.46 3.93
N GLY A 308 6.82 -13.74 4.11
CA GLY A 308 7.85 -13.27 3.18
C GLY A 308 8.05 -11.76 3.31
N ALA A 309 8.62 -11.14 2.28
CA ALA A 309 8.82 -9.70 2.23
C ALA A 309 7.53 -9.00 1.77
N GLU A 310 6.45 -9.25 2.50
CA GLU A 310 5.14 -8.59 2.37
C GLU A 310 4.83 -7.91 3.71
N PHE A 311 4.22 -6.72 3.65
CA PHE A 311 3.86 -6.01 4.87
C PHE A 311 2.42 -6.38 5.23
N PRO A 312 2.14 -7.12 6.32
CA PRO A 312 0.86 -7.85 6.46
C PRO A 312 -0.28 -7.05 7.11
N ILE A 313 -0.06 -5.79 7.50
CA ILE A 313 -1.03 -4.94 8.19
C ILE A 313 -1.21 -3.65 7.38
N ARG A 314 -2.45 -3.23 7.17
CA ARG A 314 -2.75 -1.93 6.58
C ARG A 314 -3.73 -1.12 7.42
N PHE A 315 -3.59 0.21 7.31
CA PHE A 315 -4.45 1.20 7.95
C PHE A 315 -4.96 2.16 6.88
N ASP A 316 -6.26 2.16 6.68
CA ASP A 316 -6.96 2.99 5.69
C ASP A 316 -8.06 3.80 6.36
N PHE A 317 -8.30 5.02 5.90
CA PHE A 317 -9.49 5.79 6.29
C PHE A 317 -10.60 5.62 5.26
N LEU A 318 -11.80 5.33 5.75
CA LEU A 318 -13.03 5.30 4.97
C LEU A 318 -13.94 6.43 5.49
N ASP A 319 -14.06 7.48 4.70
CA ASP A 319 -14.84 8.66 5.04
C ASP A 319 -16.23 8.61 4.41
N THR A 320 -17.24 8.30 5.24
CA THR A 320 -18.65 8.39 4.86
C THR A 320 -19.37 9.55 5.54
N MET A 321 -18.64 10.50 6.18
CA MET A 321 -19.22 11.63 6.91
C MET A 321 -19.93 12.62 5.98
N GLY A 322 -21.26 12.69 6.08
CA GLY A 322 -22.10 13.40 5.09
C GLY A 322 -22.14 12.72 3.72
N GLY A 323 -21.63 11.49 3.63
CA GLY A 323 -21.57 10.65 2.45
C GLY A 323 -22.66 9.57 2.45
N GLN A 324 -22.33 8.40 1.91
CA GLN A 324 -23.26 7.27 1.78
C GLN A 324 -22.63 5.98 2.30
N ASN A 325 -23.42 4.91 2.37
CA ASN A 325 -22.95 3.56 2.73
C ASN A 325 -21.81 3.11 1.79
N LEU A 326 -20.85 2.36 2.32
CA LEU A 326 -19.92 1.58 1.48
C LEU A 326 -20.68 0.50 0.70
N SER A 327 -20.01 -0.24 -0.18
CA SER A 327 -20.66 -1.41 -0.78
C SER A 327 -20.91 -2.52 0.24
N LEU A 328 -22.03 -3.25 0.10
CA LEU A 328 -22.23 -4.50 0.82
C LEU A 328 -21.31 -5.57 0.25
N GLN A 329 -20.51 -6.20 1.10
CA GLN A 329 -19.40 -7.04 0.64
C GLN A 329 -19.05 -8.18 1.60
N VAL A 330 -18.19 -9.06 1.14
CA VAL A 330 -17.59 -10.15 1.92
C VAL A 330 -16.16 -10.42 1.42
N HIS A 331 -15.25 -10.74 2.33
CA HIS A 331 -13.88 -11.14 1.98
C HIS A 331 -13.74 -12.66 1.84
N PRO A 332 -12.82 -13.15 1.00
CA PRO A 332 -12.61 -14.57 0.83
C PRO A 332 -12.13 -15.23 2.11
N SER A 333 -12.52 -16.48 2.34
CA SER A 333 -11.82 -17.34 3.31
C SER A 333 -10.37 -17.60 2.87
N THR A 334 -9.49 -17.91 3.82
CA THR A 334 -8.08 -18.25 3.52
C THR A 334 -7.97 -19.42 2.54
N ASP A 335 -8.79 -20.46 2.70
CA ASP A 335 -8.79 -21.60 1.77
C ASP A 335 -9.22 -21.19 0.35
N TYR A 336 -10.24 -20.33 0.23
CA TYR A 336 -10.71 -19.88 -1.06
C TYR A 336 -9.69 -19.00 -1.79
N ILE A 337 -9.10 -18.02 -1.10
CA ILE A 337 -8.15 -17.10 -1.74
C ILE A 337 -6.89 -17.85 -2.21
N GLN A 338 -6.47 -18.86 -1.45
CA GLN A 338 -5.33 -19.70 -1.80
C GLN A 338 -5.60 -20.58 -3.01
N ARG A 339 -6.74 -21.29 -3.03
CA ARG A 339 -7.08 -22.19 -4.14
C ARG A 339 -7.47 -21.47 -5.42
N THR A 340 -8.01 -20.25 -5.32
CA THR A 340 -8.57 -19.51 -6.47
C THR A 340 -7.59 -18.48 -7.02
N PHE A 341 -6.88 -17.74 -6.16
CA PHE A 341 -6.07 -16.59 -6.57
C PHE A 341 -4.58 -16.73 -6.26
N GLY A 342 -4.18 -17.79 -5.55
CA GLY A 342 -2.77 -18.08 -5.24
C GLY A 342 -2.20 -17.25 -4.09
N MET A 343 -3.03 -16.60 -3.28
CA MET A 343 -2.58 -15.86 -2.08
C MET A 343 -2.60 -16.72 -0.82
N HIS A 344 -1.62 -16.53 0.06
CA HIS A 344 -1.43 -17.40 1.23
C HIS A 344 -2.18 -16.96 2.49
N TYR A 345 -2.75 -15.75 2.47
CA TYR A 345 -3.57 -15.19 3.54
C TYR A 345 -4.62 -14.29 2.91
N THR A 346 -5.64 -13.95 3.67
CA THR A 346 -6.80 -13.19 3.20
C THR A 346 -6.90 -11.84 3.88
N GLN A 347 -7.78 -10.99 3.38
CA GLN A 347 -8.20 -9.77 4.03
C GLN A 347 -9.19 -10.12 5.16
N ASP A 348 -8.63 -10.31 6.34
CA ASP A 348 -9.37 -10.08 7.58
C ASP A 348 -9.30 -8.60 7.90
N GLU A 349 -10.39 -8.01 8.39
CA GLU A 349 -10.44 -6.58 8.69
C GLU A 349 -11.22 -6.25 9.97
N SER A 350 -11.12 -4.99 10.38
CA SER A 350 -11.93 -4.43 11.44
C SER A 350 -12.19 -2.94 11.18
N TYR A 351 -13.33 -2.46 11.67
CA TYR A 351 -13.70 -1.05 11.63
C TYR A 351 -13.56 -0.44 13.01
N TYR A 352 -12.53 0.38 13.18
CA TYR A 352 -12.41 1.26 14.33
C TYR A 352 -13.03 2.62 14.01
N LEU A 353 -14.02 3.04 14.79
CA LEU A 353 -14.70 4.30 14.54
C LEU A 353 -13.86 5.46 15.10
N LEU A 354 -13.07 6.11 14.24
CA LEU A 354 -12.31 7.29 14.64
C LEU A 354 -13.24 8.46 14.95
N ASP A 355 -14.36 8.57 14.22
CA ASP A 355 -15.45 9.51 14.48
C ASP A 355 -16.77 8.94 13.93
N ALA A 356 -17.91 9.35 14.49
CA ALA A 356 -19.23 8.88 14.07
C ALA A 356 -20.31 9.92 14.40
N ALA A 357 -21.17 10.25 13.44
CA ALA A 357 -22.30 11.13 13.70
C ALA A 357 -23.45 10.38 14.41
N PRO A 358 -24.36 11.08 15.11
CA PRO A 358 -25.53 10.44 15.70
C PRO A 358 -26.35 9.67 14.66
N GLY A 359 -26.52 8.37 14.86
CA GLY A 359 -27.27 7.49 13.95
C GLY A 359 -26.39 6.73 12.95
N ALA A 360 -25.07 6.91 12.98
CA ALA A 360 -24.13 6.06 12.24
C ALA A 360 -24.30 4.58 12.60
N GLN A 361 -24.07 3.71 11.63
CA GLN A 361 -24.30 2.28 11.75
C GLN A 361 -23.25 1.47 10.98
N VAL A 362 -23.03 0.23 11.41
CA VAL A 362 -22.27 -0.78 10.67
C VAL A 362 -23.19 -1.96 10.39
N TYR A 363 -23.30 -2.34 9.12
CA TYR A 363 -23.95 -3.58 8.73
C TYR A 363 -22.97 -4.72 8.95
N LEU A 364 -23.38 -5.75 9.71
CA LEU A 364 -22.48 -6.84 10.10
C LEU A 364 -23.20 -8.16 10.31
N GLY A 365 -22.80 -9.16 9.53
CA GLY A 365 -23.35 -10.50 9.54
C GLY A 365 -24.83 -10.58 9.18
N LEU A 366 -25.33 -11.81 9.11
CA LEU A 366 -26.70 -12.09 8.67
C LEU A 366 -27.67 -12.04 9.84
N ARG A 367 -28.93 -11.69 9.56
CA ARG A 367 -30.01 -11.82 10.54
C ARG A 367 -30.19 -13.27 10.97
N GLU A 368 -30.63 -13.47 12.20
CA GLU A 368 -30.94 -14.79 12.75
C GLU A 368 -31.89 -15.59 11.84
N ASP A 369 -32.90 -14.90 11.28
CA ASP A 369 -33.95 -15.48 10.43
C ASP A 369 -33.69 -15.36 8.91
N ALA A 370 -32.51 -14.86 8.50
CA ALA A 370 -32.21 -14.69 7.07
C ALA A 370 -32.16 -16.04 6.32
N ASP A 371 -32.99 -16.19 5.30
CA ASP A 371 -32.95 -17.37 4.42
C ASP A 371 -31.82 -17.22 3.38
N PRO A 372 -30.80 -18.12 3.36
CA PRO A 372 -29.72 -18.08 2.39
C PRO A 372 -30.15 -18.06 0.93
N GLU A 373 -31.17 -18.83 0.57
CA GLU A 373 -31.64 -18.91 -0.82
C GLU A 373 -32.40 -17.64 -1.20
N ALA A 374 -33.22 -17.11 -0.30
CA ALA A 374 -33.89 -15.84 -0.52
C ALA A 374 -32.91 -14.67 -0.68
N LEU A 375 -31.80 -14.65 0.08
CA LEU A 375 -30.72 -13.66 -0.07
C LEU A 375 -30.04 -13.79 -1.43
N ARG A 376 -29.68 -15.01 -1.85
CA ARG A 376 -29.07 -15.28 -3.16
C ARG A 376 -29.97 -14.78 -4.29
N ASP A 377 -31.24 -15.15 -4.25
CA ASP A 377 -32.23 -14.75 -5.25
C ASP A 377 -32.43 -13.23 -5.27
N ALA A 378 -32.46 -12.57 -4.11
CA ALA A 378 -32.61 -11.12 -4.01
C ALA A 378 -31.40 -10.40 -4.62
N LEU A 379 -30.18 -10.83 -4.32
CA LEU A 379 -28.95 -10.25 -4.89
C LEU A 379 -28.84 -10.49 -6.39
N ARG A 380 -29.23 -11.66 -6.89
CA ARG A 380 -29.26 -11.95 -8.34
C ARG A 380 -30.28 -11.09 -9.09
N ARG A 381 -31.45 -10.84 -8.49
CA ARG A 381 -32.40 -9.86 -9.04
C ARG A 381 -31.83 -8.45 -9.00
N ALA A 382 -31.08 -8.10 -7.95
CA ALA A 382 -30.46 -6.79 -7.82
C ALA A 382 -29.37 -6.52 -8.85
N GLU A 383 -28.55 -7.53 -9.15
CA GLU A 383 -27.60 -7.51 -10.27
C GLU A 383 -28.31 -7.25 -11.62
N ALA A 384 -29.56 -7.70 -11.77
CA ALA A 384 -30.41 -7.43 -12.93
C ALA A 384 -31.21 -6.11 -12.85
N GLY A 385 -30.96 -5.26 -11.84
CA GLY A 385 -31.56 -3.93 -11.68
C GLY A 385 -32.81 -3.86 -10.80
N ALA A 386 -33.13 -4.91 -10.03
CA ALA A 386 -34.15 -4.83 -8.99
C ALA A 386 -33.61 -4.14 -7.71
N PRO A 387 -34.45 -3.51 -6.89
CA PRO A 387 -34.01 -3.01 -5.59
C PRO A 387 -33.64 -4.18 -4.65
N PHE A 388 -32.72 -3.91 -3.72
CA PHE A 388 -32.31 -4.85 -2.68
C PHE A 388 -32.53 -4.27 -1.28
N GLU A 389 -33.36 -4.94 -0.49
CA GLU A 389 -33.66 -4.55 0.89
C GLU A 389 -32.65 -5.21 1.85
N ALA A 390 -31.49 -4.58 2.04
CA ALA A 390 -30.39 -5.16 2.85
C ALA A 390 -30.82 -5.48 4.29
N ASP A 391 -31.63 -4.63 4.92
CA ASP A 391 -32.12 -4.78 6.30
C ASP A 391 -32.99 -6.03 6.52
N ALA A 392 -33.49 -6.64 5.44
CA ALA A 392 -34.22 -7.90 5.52
C ALA A 392 -33.31 -9.11 5.73
N PHE A 393 -31.99 -8.97 5.48
CA PHE A 393 -31.04 -10.09 5.48
C PHE A 393 -29.81 -9.86 6.35
N VAL A 394 -29.38 -8.62 6.52
CA VAL A 394 -28.12 -8.24 7.19
C VAL A 394 -28.46 -7.48 8.48
N ASN A 395 -27.71 -7.69 9.55
CA ASN A 395 -27.89 -6.88 10.77
C ASN A 395 -27.31 -5.49 10.55
N SER A 396 -27.86 -4.51 11.27
CA SER A 396 -27.28 -3.17 11.41
C SER A 396 -27.09 -2.87 12.89
N PHE A 397 -25.88 -2.50 13.28
CA PHE A 397 -25.51 -2.14 14.65
C PHE A 397 -25.22 -0.64 14.73
N PRO A 398 -25.71 0.07 15.77
CA PRO A 398 -25.31 1.45 16.03
C PRO A 398 -23.80 1.55 16.21
N ALA A 399 -23.21 2.63 15.69
CA ALA A 399 -21.78 2.88 15.78
C ALA A 399 -21.52 4.25 16.41
N ALA A 400 -20.63 4.29 17.39
CA ALA A 400 -20.17 5.50 18.06
C ALA A 400 -18.64 5.63 17.94
N LYS A 401 -18.15 6.84 18.17
CA LYS A 401 -16.71 7.10 18.22
C LYS A 401 -16.05 6.17 19.26
N HIS A 402 -14.99 5.51 18.82
CA HIS A 402 -14.20 4.50 19.53
C HIS A 402 -14.84 3.12 19.68
N ASP A 403 -15.97 2.85 19.04
CA ASP A 403 -16.43 1.48 18.86
C ASP A 403 -15.49 0.73 17.91
N HIS A 404 -15.44 -0.59 18.04
CA HIS A 404 -14.60 -1.46 17.23
C HIS A 404 -15.38 -2.71 16.80
N PHE A 405 -15.57 -2.86 15.48
CA PHE A 405 -16.25 -3.98 14.86
C PHE A 405 -15.25 -4.89 14.17
N LEU A 406 -15.26 -6.19 14.50
CA LEU A 406 -14.38 -7.19 13.89
C LEU A 406 -15.06 -7.83 12.68
N ILE A 407 -14.29 -8.09 11.63
CA ILE A 407 -14.80 -8.55 10.34
C ILE A 407 -13.88 -9.68 9.84
N PRO A 408 -13.92 -10.86 10.49
CA PRO A 408 -13.19 -12.01 10.00
C PRO A 408 -13.75 -12.44 8.65
N ALA A 409 -12.89 -13.01 7.81
CA ALA A 409 -13.25 -13.48 6.48
C ALA A 409 -14.55 -14.30 6.44
N GLY A 410 -15.34 -14.09 5.38
CA GLY A 410 -16.67 -14.68 5.22
C GLY A 410 -17.82 -13.96 5.93
N THR A 411 -17.54 -12.89 6.68
CA THR A 411 -18.57 -12.05 7.29
C THR A 411 -19.11 -11.04 6.28
N VAL A 412 -20.42 -11.03 6.04
CA VAL A 412 -21.09 -10.00 5.21
C VAL A 412 -21.09 -8.69 5.99
N HIS A 413 -20.62 -7.59 5.38
CA HIS A 413 -20.49 -6.32 6.09
C HIS A 413 -20.57 -5.10 5.16
N CYS A 414 -20.79 -3.94 5.76
CA CYS A 414 -20.76 -2.61 5.12
C CYS A 414 -20.67 -1.53 6.19
N SER A 415 -19.75 -0.56 6.06
CA SER A 415 -19.84 0.67 6.84
C SER A 415 -21.00 1.52 6.32
N GLY A 416 -21.89 1.98 7.21
CA GLY A 416 -22.95 2.91 6.87
C GLY A 416 -22.43 4.32 6.57
N GLY A 417 -23.35 5.19 6.18
CA GLY A 417 -23.11 6.63 6.14
C GLY A 417 -22.77 7.23 7.51
N ASP A 418 -22.18 8.41 7.49
CA ASP A 418 -21.89 9.24 8.65
C ASP A 418 -20.85 8.67 9.65
N ALA A 419 -19.86 7.94 9.14
CA ALA A 419 -18.75 7.39 9.90
C ALA A 419 -17.38 7.82 9.33
N MET A 420 -16.40 7.99 10.21
CA MET A 420 -14.98 8.01 9.87
C MET A 420 -14.38 6.72 10.40
N VAL A 421 -14.20 5.76 9.52
CA VAL A 421 -13.63 4.45 9.87
C VAL A 421 -12.13 4.50 9.66
N LEU A 422 -11.37 4.12 10.69
CA LEU A 422 -10.03 3.61 10.53
C LEU A 422 -10.14 2.10 10.34
N GLU A 423 -10.01 1.67 9.09
CA GLU A 423 -9.99 0.26 8.72
C GLU A 423 -8.61 -0.31 9.05
N ILE A 424 -8.59 -1.40 9.81
CA ILE A 424 -7.38 -2.15 10.14
C ILE A 424 -7.53 -3.51 9.52
N SER A 425 -6.67 -3.84 8.58
CA SER A 425 -6.88 -5.05 7.79
C SER A 425 -5.59 -5.69 7.33
N ALA A 426 -5.70 -6.94 6.89
CA ALA A 426 -4.61 -7.61 6.20
C ALA A 426 -4.49 -7.10 4.76
N THR A 427 -3.25 -7.05 4.27
CA THR A 427 -2.85 -6.42 3.00
C THR A 427 -3.39 -6.99 1.68
N PRO A 428 -4.04 -8.17 1.56
CA PRO A 428 -4.68 -8.63 0.32
C PRO A 428 -5.91 -7.79 -0.10
N PHE A 429 -5.77 -6.46 -0.17
CA PHE A 429 -6.83 -5.45 -0.20
C PHE A 429 -7.68 -5.46 -1.46
N ILE A 430 -7.15 -5.98 -2.57
CA ILE A 430 -7.89 -6.00 -3.83
C ILE A 430 -9.10 -6.95 -3.74
N PHE A 431 -9.07 -7.99 -2.87
CA PHE A 431 -10.05 -9.08 -2.82
C PHE A 431 -11.29 -8.74 -1.99
N THR A 432 -12.08 -7.81 -2.51
CA THR A 432 -13.38 -7.43 -1.95
C THR A 432 -14.51 -7.93 -2.86
N PHE A 433 -15.28 -8.94 -2.42
CA PHE A 433 -16.42 -9.43 -3.19
C PHE A 433 -17.65 -8.59 -2.90
N LYS A 434 -17.79 -7.54 -3.69
CA LYS A 434 -18.99 -6.72 -3.67
C LYS A 434 -20.23 -7.56 -4.02
N MET A 435 -21.23 -7.50 -3.17
CA MET A 435 -22.53 -8.12 -3.34
C MET A 435 -23.56 -7.13 -3.89
N TRP A 436 -23.57 -5.91 -3.37
CA TRP A 436 -24.47 -4.86 -3.83
C TRP A 436 -23.90 -3.47 -3.52
N ASP A 437 -24.28 -2.47 -4.33
CA ASP A 437 -23.71 -1.12 -4.27
C ASP A 437 -24.76 -0.01 -4.15
N TRP A 438 -25.91 -0.30 -3.56
CA TRP A 438 -26.98 0.68 -3.31
C TRP A 438 -27.52 1.34 -4.58
N ASP A 439 -27.59 0.55 -5.67
CA ASP A 439 -28.04 0.96 -7.01
C ASP A 439 -27.24 2.12 -7.63
N ARG A 440 -25.99 2.29 -7.20
CA ARG A 440 -25.09 3.35 -7.66
C ARG A 440 -24.35 2.99 -8.94
N LEU A 441 -24.06 4.04 -9.71
CA LEU A 441 -23.08 3.99 -10.79
C LEU A 441 -21.70 4.40 -10.25
N GLY A 442 -20.65 3.84 -10.84
CA GLY A 442 -19.29 4.27 -10.63
C GLY A 442 -19.04 5.69 -11.16
N LEU A 443 -17.86 6.23 -10.86
CA LEU A 443 -17.42 7.54 -11.39
C LEU A 443 -17.30 7.53 -12.92
N ASP A 444 -17.17 6.35 -13.54
CA ASP A 444 -17.17 6.11 -14.99
C ASP A 444 -18.59 6.05 -15.59
N GLY A 445 -19.64 6.22 -14.77
CA GLY A 445 -21.04 6.12 -15.17
C GLY A 445 -21.53 4.70 -15.45
N ARG A 446 -20.73 3.66 -15.17
CA ARG A 446 -21.11 2.25 -15.32
C ARG A 446 -21.46 1.65 -13.95
N PRO A 447 -22.32 0.61 -13.88
CA PRO A 447 -22.48 -0.14 -12.64
C PRO A 447 -21.13 -0.66 -12.14
N ARG A 448 -20.85 -0.49 -10.84
CA ARG A 448 -19.62 -1.02 -10.27
C ARG A 448 -19.68 -2.55 -10.28
N PRO A 449 -18.56 -3.25 -10.58
CA PRO A 449 -18.54 -4.71 -10.58
C PRO A 449 -19.02 -5.29 -9.26
N VAL A 450 -19.92 -6.27 -9.34
CA VAL A 450 -20.31 -7.18 -8.27
C VAL A 450 -19.76 -8.57 -8.59
N HIS A 451 -19.48 -9.37 -7.56
CA HIS A 451 -18.82 -10.67 -7.69
C HIS A 451 -19.61 -11.72 -6.92
N LEU A 452 -20.90 -11.90 -7.27
CA LEU A 452 -21.84 -12.70 -6.50
C LEU A 452 -21.43 -14.17 -6.36
N ASP A 453 -20.86 -14.79 -7.39
CA ASP A 453 -20.38 -16.18 -7.29
C ASP A 453 -19.22 -16.32 -6.30
N HIS A 454 -18.25 -15.41 -6.35
CA HIS A 454 -17.18 -15.35 -5.36
C HIS A 454 -17.73 -15.08 -3.96
N ALA A 455 -18.69 -14.14 -3.83
CA ALA A 455 -19.32 -13.83 -2.55
C ALA A 455 -20.04 -15.05 -1.97
N PHE A 456 -20.94 -15.69 -2.72
CA PHE A 456 -21.72 -16.85 -2.24
C PHE A 456 -20.87 -18.05 -1.85
N ALA A 457 -19.69 -18.20 -2.47
CA ALA A 457 -18.72 -19.23 -2.10
C ALA A 457 -17.97 -18.94 -0.79
N ASN A 458 -18.04 -17.70 -0.29
CA ASN A 458 -17.28 -17.23 0.87
C ASN A 458 -18.13 -16.77 2.05
N ILE A 459 -19.42 -16.49 1.86
CA ILE A 459 -20.32 -16.17 2.98
C ILE A 459 -20.31 -17.33 3.99
N ASP A 460 -19.93 -17.01 5.22
CA ASP A 460 -20.12 -17.89 6.36
C ASP A 460 -21.53 -17.68 6.92
N TRP A 461 -22.43 -18.58 6.54
CA TRP A 461 -23.84 -18.54 6.90
C TRP A 461 -24.11 -18.73 8.40
N SER A 462 -23.10 -19.08 9.19
CA SER A 462 -23.20 -19.20 10.65
C SER A 462 -23.02 -17.87 11.39
N ARG A 463 -22.56 -16.81 10.71
CA ARG A 463 -22.36 -15.45 11.26
C ARG A 463 -23.70 -14.72 11.44
N ARG A 464 -24.54 -15.26 12.34
CA ARG A 464 -25.90 -14.81 12.65
C ARG A 464 -25.91 -13.80 13.79
N THR A 465 -27.02 -13.07 13.96
CA THR A 465 -27.18 -11.98 14.93
C THR A 465 -26.58 -12.29 16.31
N ALA A 466 -27.00 -13.38 16.95
CA ALA A 466 -26.55 -13.70 18.31
C ALA A 466 -25.06 -14.06 18.39
N TRP A 467 -24.48 -14.57 17.29
CA TRP A 467 -23.05 -14.84 17.20
C TRP A 467 -22.26 -13.55 16.96
N VAL A 468 -22.73 -12.71 16.04
CA VAL A 468 -22.09 -11.43 15.68
C VAL A 468 -22.02 -10.49 16.88
N GLU A 469 -23.14 -10.30 17.60
CA GLU A 469 -23.18 -9.46 18.81
C GLU A 469 -22.17 -9.93 19.86
N ARG A 470 -22.01 -11.24 20.00
CA ARG A 470 -21.13 -11.81 21.01
C ARG A 470 -19.66 -11.75 20.63
N GLU A 471 -19.32 -11.99 19.37
CA GLU A 471 -17.93 -12.20 18.93
C GLU A 471 -17.32 -11.00 18.21
N LEU A 472 -18.13 -10.12 17.60
CA LEU A 472 -17.62 -9.12 16.65
C LEU A 472 -17.87 -7.66 17.04
N VAL A 473 -18.82 -7.39 17.94
CA VAL A 473 -19.18 -6.02 18.33
C VAL A 473 -18.51 -5.68 19.67
N ASP A 474 -17.71 -4.60 19.69
CA ASP A 474 -17.10 -3.98 20.87
C ASP A 474 -16.47 -4.96 21.87
N ARG A 475 -15.64 -5.86 21.35
CA ARG A 475 -14.87 -6.83 22.14
C ARG A 475 -13.69 -6.15 22.85
N VAL A 476 -14.01 -5.40 23.90
CA VAL A 476 -13.03 -4.65 24.69
C VAL A 476 -12.70 -5.39 25.97
N VAL A 477 -11.43 -5.74 26.16
CA VAL A 477 -10.90 -6.35 27.38
C VAL A 477 -9.73 -5.53 27.91
N ILE A 478 -9.86 -4.98 29.12
CA ILE A 478 -8.74 -4.32 29.79
C ILE A 478 -7.73 -5.40 30.20
N THR A 479 -6.50 -5.28 29.71
CA THR A 479 -5.42 -6.24 30.00
C THR A 479 -4.43 -5.69 31.02
N GLU A 480 -4.21 -4.38 31.01
CA GLU A 480 -3.25 -3.71 31.89
C GLU A 480 -3.77 -2.33 32.29
N GLU A 481 -3.44 -1.89 33.49
CA GLU A 481 -3.75 -0.54 33.98
C GLU A 481 -2.68 -0.05 34.95
N GLY A 482 -2.49 1.26 35.00
CA GLY A 482 -1.56 1.91 35.89
C GLY A 482 -1.98 3.35 36.19
N GLU A 483 -1.11 4.10 36.84
CA GLU A 483 -1.40 5.50 37.14
C GLU A 483 -1.51 6.33 35.85
N GLY A 484 -2.72 6.80 35.56
CA GLY A 484 -3.00 7.65 34.40
C GLY A 484 -2.98 6.94 33.05
N TRP A 485 -2.97 5.60 32.99
CA TRP A 485 -3.08 4.86 31.74
C TRP A 485 -3.80 3.51 31.89
N ARG A 486 -4.40 3.03 30.80
CA ARG A 486 -4.95 1.67 30.68
C ARG A 486 -4.79 1.15 29.26
N ARG A 487 -4.58 -0.15 29.12
CA ARG A 487 -4.49 -0.85 27.84
C ARG A 487 -5.64 -1.83 27.69
N GLU A 488 -6.30 -1.73 26.55
CA GLU A 488 -7.44 -2.53 26.16
C GLU A 488 -7.06 -3.32 24.91
N VAL A 489 -7.27 -4.63 24.91
CA VAL A 489 -7.40 -5.37 23.65
C VAL A 489 -8.79 -5.04 23.12
N THR A 490 -8.87 -4.48 21.92
CA THR A 490 -10.14 -4.02 21.32
C THR A 490 -10.50 -4.78 20.05
N GLY A 491 -9.58 -5.58 19.52
CA GLY A 491 -9.84 -6.41 18.36
C GLY A 491 -8.87 -7.56 18.27
N LEU A 492 -9.42 -8.70 17.83
CA LEU A 492 -8.76 -9.94 17.41
C LEU A 492 -9.82 -11.05 17.50
N HIS A 493 -10.45 -11.39 16.38
CA HIS A 493 -11.17 -12.66 16.33
C HIS A 493 -10.16 -13.81 16.35
N GLU A 494 -10.50 -14.98 16.89
CA GLU A 494 -9.54 -16.08 17.07
C GLU A 494 -8.88 -16.56 15.76
N LEU A 495 -9.57 -16.34 14.63
CA LEU A 495 -9.14 -16.68 13.28
C LEU A 495 -8.22 -15.64 12.64
N GLU A 496 -8.14 -14.44 13.22
CA GLU A 496 -7.36 -13.32 12.69
C GLU A 496 -5.94 -13.37 13.27
N PHE A 497 -4.98 -12.80 12.55
CA PHE A 497 -3.61 -12.68 13.04
C PHE A 497 -3.24 -11.26 13.46
N ILE A 498 -4.07 -10.26 13.15
CA ILE A 498 -3.83 -8.88 13.53
C ILE A 498 -4.47 -8.67 14.90
N GLU A 499 -3.64 -8.49 15.92
CA GLU A 499 -4.12 -8.12 17.25
C GLU A 499 -4.05 -6.61 17.42
N THR A 500 -5.15 -6.04 17.91
CA THR A 500 -5.23 -4.59 18.14
C THR A 500 -5.39 -4.27 19.62
N THR A 501 -4.59 -3.32 20.08
CA THR A 501 -4.63 -2.80 21.44
C THR A 501 -4.80 -1.29 21.43
N ARG A 502 -5.76 -0.77 22.19
CA ARG A 502 -5.93 0.65 22.45
C ARG A 502 -5.36 1.00 23.82
N THR A 503 -4.40 1.91 23.85
CA THR A 503 -3.85 2.40 25.12
C THR A 503 -4.33 3.83 25.35
N TRP A 504 -5.06 4.04 26.44
CA TRP A 504 -5.49 5.35 26.93
C TRP A 504 -4.47 5.86 27.94
N PHE A 505 -4.10 7.14 27.87
CA PHE A 505 -3.10 7.72 28.78
C PHE A 505 -3.22 9.24 28.92
N THR A 506 -2.86 9.75 30.10
CA THR A 506 -2.70 11.20 30.38
C THR A 506 -1.25 11.60 30.65
N GLY A 507 -0.40 10.62 30.95
CA GLY A 507 1.04 10.77 31.13
C GLY A 507 1.82 9.88 30.16
N PRO A 508 3.15 9.89 30.23
CA PRO A 508 3.97 9.08 29.32
C PRO A 508 3.80 7.58 29.56
N ILE A 509 3.71 6.81 28.48
CA ILE A 509 3.65 5.34 28.49
C ILE A 509 4.87 4.73 27.80
N GLU A 510 5.25 3.53 28.22
CA GLU A 510 6.30 2.74 27.57
C GLU A 510 5.69 1.54 26.84
N ASP A 511 6.33 1.13 25.76
CA ASP A 511 5.94 -0.02 24.95
C ASP A 511 7.19 -0.65 24.34
N ASP A 512 7.08 -1.89 23.88
CA ASP A 512 8.19 -2.67 23.31
C ASP A 512 7.69 -3.42 22.09
N THR A 513 8.40 -3.31 20.97
CA THR A 513 8.05 -4.05 19.75
C THR A 513 8.11 -5.55 19.93
N HIS A 514 8.85 -6.03 20.95
CA HIS A 514 9.08 -7.45 21.18
C HIS A 514 9.50 -8.18 19.88
N GLY A 515 10.25 -7.50 19.00
CA GLY A 515 10.71 -8.08 17.74
C GLY A 515 9.64 -8.32 16.66
N THR A 516 8.44 -7.73 16.78
CA THR A 516 7.44 -7.64 15.71
C THR A 516 7.19 -6.18 15.31
N VAL A 517 6.75 -5.93 14.08
CA VAL A 517 6.35 -4.57 13.67
C VAL A 517 5.08 -4.13 14.40
N HIS A 518 5.05 -2.87 14.81
CA HIS A 518 3.83 -2.19 15.25
C HIS A 518 3.39 -1.17 14.19
N VAL A 519 2.09 -1.17 13.88
CA VAL A 519 1.43 -0.08 13.15
C VAL A 519 0.48 0.61 14.11
N LEU A 520 0.54 1.93 14.22
CA LEU A 520 -0.19 2.67 15.23
C LEU A 520 -0.89 3.88 14.63
N ASN A 521 -2.01 4.28 15.21
CA ASN A 521 -2.69 5.54 14.92
C ASN A 521 -2.99 6.30 16.21
N LEU A 522 -2.76 7.62 16.23
CA LEU A 522 -3.16 8.47 17.34
C LEU A 522 -4.65 8.81 17.22
N VAL A 523 -5.48 8.01 17.87
CA VAL A 523 -6.94 8.03 17.72
C VAL A 523 -7.67 9.01 18.67
N GLU A 524 -6.99 9.59 19.67
CA GLU A 524 -7.55 10.62 20.56
C GLU A 524 -6.45 11.53 21.13
N GLY A 525 -6.77 12.80 21.37
CA GLY A 525 -5.89 13.76 22.08
C GLY A 525 -5.13 14.77 21.19
N GLY A 526 -4.14 15.41 21.81
CA GLY A 526 -3.18 16.30 21.14
C GLY A 526 -1.96 15.55 20.63
N PRO A 527 -0.96 16.26 20.08
CA PRO A 527 0.25 15.62 19.56
C PRO A 527 0.99 14.85 20.65
N ILE A 528 1.65 13.76 20.26
CA ILE A 528 2.54 12.98 21.12
C ILE A 528 3.96 13.02 20.56
N LEU A 529 4.93 12.76 21.43
CA LEU A 529 6.32 12.54 21.04
C LEU A 529 6.73 11.11 21.36
N LEU A 530 7.19 10.38 20.36
CA LEU A 530 7.84 9.09 20.53
C LEU A 530 9.33 9.30 20.81
N GLU A 531 9.81 8.68 21.88
CA GLU A 531 11.17 8.82 22.37
C GLU A 531 11.82 7.45 22.52
N SER A 532 13.10 7.36 22.17
CA SER A 532 13.90 6.17 22.46
C SER A 532 14.46 6.24 23.89
N PRO A 533 14.18 5.26 24.77
CA PRO A 533 14.77 5.22 26.11
C PRO A 533 16.31 5.17 26.10
N THR A 534 16.90 4.66 25.02
CA THR A 534 18.36 4.53 24.85
C THR A 534 18.96 5.56 23.90
N GLY A 535 18.14 6.46 23.32
CA GLY A 535 18.59 7.40 22.29
C GLY A 535 18.94 6.76 20.95
N ALA A 536 18.32 5.62 20.61
CA ALA A 536 18.56 4.91 19.34
C ALA A 536 17.99 5.64 18.11
N PHE A 537 17.00 6.53 18.31
CA PHE A 537 16.43 7.40 17.29
C PHE A 537 16.09 8.77 17.89
N ALA A 538 16.05 9.80 17.03
CA ALA A 538 15.66 11.16 17.42
C ALA A 538 14.15 11.22 17.71
N PRO A 539 13.69 12.07 18.65
CA PRO A 539 12.27 12.14 18.99
C PRO A 539 11.38 12.38 17.77
N PHE A 540 10.28 11.63 17.68
CA PHE A 540 9.39 11.61 16.52
C PHE A 540 7.99 12.09 16.93
N ALA A 541 7.53 13.20 16.37
CA ALA A 541 6.22 13.78 16.68
C ALA A 541 5.13 13.09 15.86
N VAL A 542 3.97 12.88 16.49
CA VAL A 542 2.78 12.31 15.86
C VAL A 542 1.57 13.16 16.26
N HIS A 543 0.77 13.54 15.27
CA HIS A 543 -0.45 14.33 15.43
C HIS A 543 -1.70 13.45 15.30
N TYR A 544 -2.84 14.00 15.73
CA TYR A 544 -4.10 13.26 15.73
C TYR A 544 -4.43 12.71 14.34
N ALA A 545 -4.92 11.48 14.32
CA ALA A 545 -5.23 10.67 13.14
C ALA A 545 -4.04 10.28 12.26
N GLU A 546 -2.80 10.64 12.60
CA GLU A 546 -1.64 10.16 11.86
C GLU A 546 -1.36 8.68 12.15
N THR A 547 -1.27 7.88 11.10
CA THR A 547 -0.77 6.51 11.18
C THR A 547 0.76 6.50 11.08
N PHE A 548 1.42 5.71 11.90
CA PHE A 548 2.88 5.55 11.92
C PHE A 548 3.31 4.11 12.19
N VAL A 549 4.50 3.76 11.73
CA VAL A 549 5.09 2.44 11.88
C VAL A 549 6.23 2.52 12.89
N VAL A 550 6.28 1.58 13.84
CA VAL A 550 7.45 1.33 14.68
C VAL A 550 8.03 -0.04 14.27
N PRO A 551 9.18 -0.04 13.56
CA PRO A 551 9.85 -1.27 13.12
C PRO A 551 10.19 -2.22 14.25
N ALA A 552 10.16 -3.52 13.97
CA ALA A 552 10.56 -4.56 14.91
C ALA A 552 11.94 -4.31 15.54
N ALA A 553 12.90 -3.77 14.78
CA ALA A 553 14.25 -3.48 15.25
C ALA A 553 14.36 -2.31 16.26
N VAL A 554 13.29 -1.53 16.48
CA VAL A 554 13.29 -0.44 17.46
C VAL A 554 13.33 -0.95 18.90
N GLY A 555 12.59 -2.02 19.20
CA GLY A 555 12.44 -2.51 20.57
C GLY A 555 11.62 -1.52 21.40
N ARG A 556 12.16 -1.11 22.56
CA ARG A 556 11.47 -0.21 23.49
C ARG A 556 11.35 1.22 22.97
N TYR A 557 10.18 1.80 23.15
CA TYR A 557 9.90 3.21 22.90
C TYR A 557 8.95 3.77 23.96
N ARG A 558 8.94 5.10 24.07
CA ARG A 558 8.06 5.82 24.99
C ARG A 558 7.19 6.79 24.21
N ALA A 559 5.89 6.80 24.46
CA ALA A 559 4.97 7.81 23.94
C ALA A 559 4.65 8.82 25.03
N ARG A 560 4.90 10.10 24.77
CA ARG A 560 4.67 11.20 25.72
C ARG A 560 3.68 12.22 25.14
N PRO A 561 2.57 12.51 25.83
CA PRO A 561 1.69 13.63 25.48
C PRO A 561 2.43 14.98 25.43
N LEU A 562 2.12 15.80 24.43
CA LEU A 562 2.53 17.21 24.36
C LEU A 562 1.42 18.19 24.74
N ALA A 563 0.19 17.69 24.93
CA ALA A 563 -0.96 18.45 25.40
C ALA A 563 -1.54 17.85 26.68
N GLU A 564 -2.28 18.65 27.44
CA GLU A 564 -3.08 18.15 28.57
C GLU A 564 -4.29 17.34 28.08
N GLY A 565 -4.78 16.43 28.93
CA GLY A 565 -5.96 15.62 28.65
C GLY A 565 -5.65 14.16 28.30
N ALA A 566 -6.71 13.40 28.05
CA ALA A 566 -6.60 12.01 27.66
C ALA A 566 -6.15 11.89 26.19
N HIS A 567 -5.24 10.95 25.95
CA HIS A 567 -4.77 10.54 24.64
C HIS A 567 -5.08 9.06 24.47
N ALA A 568 -5.23 8.62 23.22
CA ALA A 568 -5.32 7.20 22.93
C ALA A 568 -4.55 6.88 21.66
N VAL A 569 -3.78 5.80 21.72
CA VAL A 569 -3.12 5.21 20.54
C VAL A 569 -3.70 3.83 20.32
N LEU A 570 -4.13 3.56 19.09
CA LEU A 570 -4.52 2.24 18.64
C LEU A 570 -3.33 1.60 17.93
N ARG A 571 -2.88 0.45 18.41
CA ARG A 571 -1.72 -0.30 17.90
C ARG A 571 -2.22 -1.63 17.33
N ALA A 572 -1.75 -1.98 16.15
CA ALA A 572 -1.87 -3.29 15.52
C ALA A 572 -0.50 -3.96 15.42
N HIS A 573 -0.47 -5.28 15.59
CA HIS A 573 0.71 -6.11 15.34
C HIS A 573 0.29 -7.52 14.91
N VAL A 574 1.25 -8.30 14.42
CA VAL A 574 1.02 -9.71 14.09
C VAL A 574 1.15 -10.56 15.35
N ARG A 575 0.07 -11.22 15.74
CA ARG A 575 0.03 -12.13 16.89
C ARG A 575 0.86 -13.39 16.64
N GLY A 576 1.64 -13.78 17.63
CA GLY A 576 2.48 -14.98 17.63
C GLY A 576 3.82 -14.80 16.93
N THR A 577 4.19 -13.57 16.56
CA THR A 577 5.49 -13.24 15.94
C THR A 577 6.39 -12.39 16.83
N GLU A 578 5.93 -12.04 18.03
CA GLU A 578 6.71 -11.46 19.10
C GLU A 578 7.81 -12.43 19.56
N THR A 579 8.85 -11.92 20.19
CA THR A 579 10.02 -12.61 20.73
C THR A 579 10.20 -12.26 22.19
N ASP A 580 10.70 -13.23 22.96
CA ASP A 580 10.91 -13.12 24.41
C ASP A 580 11.99 -12.10 24.80
#